data_AF-A0A284RCJ7-F1
#
_entry.id   AF-A0A284RCJ7-F1
#
_cell.length_a   1.000
_cell.length_b   1.000
_cell.length_c   1.000
_cell.angle_alpha   90.00
_cell.angle_beta   90.00
_cell.angle_gamma   90.00
#
_symmetry.space_group_name_H-M   'P 1'
#
loop_
_entity.id
_entity.type
_entity.pdbx_description
1 polymer ?
#
loop_
_entity_poly.entity_id
_entity_poly.type
_entity_poly.pdbx_seq_one_letter_code
_entity_poly.pdbx_strand_id
1 'polypeptide(L)'
;MSQVLELKKHAKQLQSSGASEKELTTVLQILKKDYQVNEAVLRESRVGLAVGKLRTHASKIVSDLAKDIVKKWKNDVEKAKQSHHSGGSSKPVQNGKPAPTRKASVASDSKPTTQAANKATTRSYKTDGLAIKLFGEETRNTCLGLMYDSLAFDSNAPSDLILKRAQAVEKGVYNLSGTADNDYKGKIRSLFVNLRDKGNPSLREGVISGDVPAEKLATMTSEDMASEERKAADSKIRDQNLFQSLSAEEQQAETEAFQCGRCKQRKCRYRQAQTRSADEPMTTFVTYVHLVTPFTKLRRTDLSPFN
;
A
#
# COMPACT_ATOMS: atom_id res chain seq x y z
N MET A 1 21.15 -8.84 36.79
CA MET A 1 21.79 -8.94 35.46
C MET A 1 21.87 -10.38 34.93
N SER A 2 22.16 -11.41 35.76
CA SER A 2 22.23 -12.84 35.37
C SER A 2 21.10 -13.31 34.44
N GLN A 3 19.85 -13.24 34.88
CA GLN A 3 18.67 -13.74 34.16
C GLN A 3 18.57 -13.24 32.71
N VAL A 4 18.95 -11.98 32.44
CA VAL A 4 18.87 -11.44 31.08
C VAL A 4 19.97 -12.01 30.17
N LEU A 5 21.14 -12.32 30.72
CA LEU A 5 22.22 -12.98 29.99
C LEU A 5 21.87 -14.45 29.70
N GLU A 6 21.22 -15.14 30.63
CA GLU A 6 20.71 -16.50 30.44
C GLU A 6 19.58 -16.54 29.40
N LEU A 7 18.60 -15.64 29.47
CA LEU A 7 17.57 -15.47 28.45
C LEU A 7 18.15 -15.14 27.07
N LYS A 8 19.23 -14.35 26.98
CA LYS A 8 19.97 -14.10 25.73
C LYS A 8 20.67 -15.36 25.20
N LYS A 9 21.25 -16.21 26.07
CA LYS A 9 21.80 -17.52 25.67
C LYS A 9 20.70 -18.45 25.13
N HIS A 10 19.58 -18.60 25.84
CA HIS A 10 18.45 -19.42 25.39
C HIS A 10 17.81 -18.88 24.10
N ALA A 11 17.68 -17.55 23.95
CA ALA A 11 17.21 -16.93 22.70
C ALA A 11 18.13 -17.24 21.51
N LYS A 12 19.45 -17.38 21.72
CA LYS A 12 20.40 -17.79 20.69
C LYS A 12 20.31 -19.29 20.35
N GLN A 13 20.12 -20.17 21.34
CA GLN A 13 19.89 -21.61 21.11
C GLN A 13 18.57 -21.88 20.36
N LEU A 14 17.54 -21.04 20.57
CA LEU A 14 16.29 -21.09 19.83
C LEU A 14 16.37 -20.43 18.43
N GLN A 15 17.55 -19.98 18.01
CA GLN A 15 17.78 -19.35 16.70
C GLN A 15 18.91 -20.02 15.90
N SER A 16 19.58 -21.06 16.41
CA SER A 16 20.56 -21.84 15.65
C SER A 16 19.85 -22.77 14.66
N SER A 17 20.22 -22.68 13.39
CA SER A 17 19.58 -23.39 12.26
C SER A 17 19.78 -24.91 12.23
N GLY A 18 20.14 -25.53 13.35
CA GLY A 18 20.38 -26.96 13.51
C GLY A 18 20.03 -27.53 14.89
N ALA A 19 19.30 -26.77 15.73
CA ALA A 19 18.83 -27.26 17.03
C ALA A 19 17.82 -28.41 16.85
N SER A 20 18.00 -29.53 17.57
CA SER A 20 17.07 -30.66 17.49
C SER A 20 15.71 -30.36 18.13
N GLU A 21 14.65 -31.05 17.69
CA GLU A 21 13.30 -30.89 18.25
C GLU A 21 13.25 -31.12 19.77
N LYS A 22 14.12 -32.01 20.28
CA LYS A 22 14.26 -32.31 21.71
C LYS A 22 14.92 -31.17 22.49
N GLU A 23 15.91 -30.49 21.90
CA GLU A 23 16.49 -29.27 22.49
C GLU A 23 15.47 -28.13 22.50
N LEU A 24 14.78 -27.89 21.38
CA LEU A 24 13.78 -26.82 21.25
C LEU A 24 12.64 -27.00 22.27
N THR A 25 12.12 -28.22 22.45
CA THR A 25 11.12 -28.51 23.48
C THR A 25 11.66 -28.37 24.90
N THR A 26 12.89 -28.81 25.18
CA THR A 26 13.54 -28.67 26.50
C THR A 26 13.76 -27.20 26.88
N VAL A 27 14.32 -26.38 25.98
CA VAL A 27 14.53 -24.94 26.22
C VAL A 27 13.20 -24.20 26.38
N LEU A 28 12.15 -24.59 25.65
CA LEU A 28 10.80 -24.03 25.86
C LEU A 28 10.19 -24.40 27.21
N GLN A 29 10.45 -25.60 27.74
CA GLN A 29 9.98 -25.97 29.08
C GLN A 29 10.70 -25.19 30.19
N ILE A 30 12.01 -25.00 30.07
CA ILE A 30 12.81 -24.13 30.96
C ILE A 30 12.24 -22.69 30.95
N LEU A 31 12.05 -22.11 29.76
CA LEU A 31 11.46 -20.77 29.60
C LEU A 31 10.02 -20.65 30.13
N LYS A 32 9.27 -21.76 30.24
CA LYS A 32 7.90 -21.78 30.78
C LYS A 32 7.87 -21.84 32.31
N LYS A 33 8.85 -22.51 32.93
CA LYS A 33 8.96 -22.71 34.38
C LYS A 33 9.74 -21.59 35.08
N ASP A 34 10.97 -21.34 34.65
CA ASP A 34 12.01 -20.77 35.54
C ASP A 34 12.10 -19.23 35.48
N TYR A 35 11.35 -18.60 34.58
CA TYR A 35 11.38 -17.15 34.36
C TYR A 35 9.98 -16.52 34.49
N GLN A 36 9.86 -15.53 35.38
CA GLN A 36 8.81 -14.52 35.37
C GLN A 36 9.28 -13.35 34.49
N VAL A 37 8.46 -12.91 33.54
CA VAL A 37 8.93 -12.19 32.35
C VAL A 37 8.24 -10.84 32.21
N ASN A 38 8.84 -9.82 32.82
CA ASN A 38 8.39 -8.42 32.75
C ASN A 38 8.79 -7.76 31.42
N GLU A 39 8.11 -6.67 31.03
CA GLU A 39 8.30 -6.03 29.72
C GLU A 39 9.75 -5.57 29.46
N ALA A 40 10.43 -5.02 30.48
CA ALA A 40 11.84 -4.64 30.37
C ALA A 40 12.73 -5.84 29.97
N VAL A 41 12.49 -7.00 30.59
CA VAL A 41 13.22 -8.25 30.34
C VAL A 41 12.95 -8.78 28.93
N LEU A 42 11.73 -8.67 28.40
CA LEU A 42 11.42 -9.01 27.00
C LEU A 42 12.14 -8.10 26.02
N ARG A 43 12.11 -6.78 26.24
CA ARG A 43 12.75 -5.78 25.37
C ARG A 43 14.27 -5.96 25.34
N GLU A 44 14.89 -6.20 26.50
CA GLU A 44 16.35 -6.32 26.60
C GLU A 44 16.90 -7.69 26.14
N SER A 45 16.20 -8.80 26.45
CA SER A 45 16.64 -10.15 26.05
C SER A 45 16.33 -10.50 24.60
N ARG A 46 15.33 -9.84 23.98
CA ARG A 46 14.76 -10.15 22.66
C ARG A 46 14.21 -11.59 22.52
N VAL A 47 14.06 -12.35 23.62
CA VAL A 47 13.60 -13.76 23.59
C VAL A 47 12.21 -13.93 22.96
N GLY A 48 11.33 -12.93 23.08
CA GLY A 48 10.02 -12.91 22.43
C GLY A 48 10.06 -12.97 20.90
N LEU A 49 11.15 -12.49 20.26
CA LEU A 49 11.35 -12.60 18.81
C LEU A 49 11.81 -14.01 18.40
N ALA A 50 12.55 -14.72 19.27
CA ALA A 50 12.88 -16.13 19.06
C ALA A 50 11.60 -16.98 19.17
N VAL A 51 10.93 -16.96 20.33
CA VAL A 51 9.71 -17.75 20.59
C VAL A 51 8.57 -17.39 19.61
N GLY A 52 8.49 -16.12 19.18
CA GLY A 52 7.56 -15.67 18.14
C GLY A 52 7.73 -16.37 16.78
N LYS A 53 8.97 -16.72 16.39
CA LYS A 53 9.24 -17.53 15.19
C LYS A 53 8.90 -19.01 15.40
N LEU A 54 9.16 -19.55 16.60
CA LEU A 54 8.89 -20.97 16.89
C LEU A 54 7.41 -21.35 16.74
N ARG A 55 6.51 -20.37 16.90
CA ARG A 55 5.07 -20.52 16.70
C ARG A 55 4.69 -21.09 15.31
N THR A 56 5.53 -20.92 14.29
CA THR A 56 5.28 -21.40 12.91
C THR A 56 6.21 -22.54 12.48
N HIS A 57 6.78 -23.31 13.42
CA HIS A 57 7.55 -24.50 13.09
C HIS A 57 6.68 -25.71 12.68
N ALA A 58 7.30 -26.61 11.91
CA ALA A 58 6.68 -27.83 11.41
C ALA A 58 6.25 -28.81 12.52
N SER A 59 6.98 -28.87 13.64
CA SER A 59 6.52 -29.60 14.82
C SER A 59 5.37 -28.87 15.50
N LYS A 60 4.20 -29.51 15.49
CA LYS A 60 3.01 -29.04 16.22
C LYS A 60 3.27 -28.90 17.72
N ILE A 61 4.09 -29.76 18.31
CA ILE A 61 4.43 -29.75 19.74
C ILE A 61 5.23 -28.48 20.10
N VAL A 62 6.27 -28.16 19.31
CA VAL A 62 7.05 -26.93 19.46
C VAL A 62 6.17 -25.69 19.21
N SER A 63 5.36 -25.73 18.15
CA SER A 63 4.44 -24.65 17.78
C SER A 63 3.42 -24.33 18.88
N ASP A 64 2.79 -25.34 19.49
CA ASP A 64 1.78 -25.14 20.53
C ASP A 64 2.38 -24.69 21.87
N LEU A 65 3.53 -25.24 22.27
CA LEU A 65 4.26 -24.76 23.45
C LEU A 65 4.69 -23.29 23.30
N ALA A 66 5.15 -22.88 22.12
CA ALA A 66 5.49 -21.49 21.83
C ALA A 66 4.27 -20.55 21.89
N LYS A 67 3.08 -21.00 21.43
CA LYS A 67 1.82 -20.23 21.54
C LYS A 67 1.48 -19.96 23.01
N ASP A 68 1.57 -20.97 23.87
CA ASP A 68 1.20 -20.85 25.29
C ASP A 68 2.17 -19.98 26.09
N ILE A 69 3.47 -20.04 25.78
CA ILE A 69 4.47 -19.13 26.38
C ILE A 69 4.18 -17.68 25.98
N VAL A 70 3.86 -17.43 24.71
CA VAL A 70 3.47 -16.08 24.24
C VAL A 70 2.16 -15.59 24.87
N LYS A 71 1.18 -16.47 25.13
CA LYS A 71 -0.03 -16.11 25.90
C LYS A 71 0.33 -15.72 27.35
N LYS A 72 1.13 -16.55 28.05
CA LYS A 72 1.56 -16.31 29.43
C LYS A 72 2.25 -14.95 29.55
N TRP A 73 3.28 -14.71 28.74
CA TRP A 73 4.05 -13.45 28.77
C TRP A 73 3.22 -12.21 28.42
N LYS A 74 2.20 -12.32 27.54
CA LYS A 74 1.25 -11.21 27.32
C LYS A 74 0.44 -10.90 28.57
N ASN A 75 -0.16 -11.92 29.19
CA ASN A 75 -0.98 -11.75 30.38
C ASN A 75 -0.17 -11.20 31.56
N ASP A 76 1.08 -11.64 31.72
CA ASP A 76 1.97 -11.16 32.78
C ASP A 76 2.38 -9.68 32.56
N VAL A 77 2.64 -9.27 31.32
CA VAL A 77 2.90 -7.85 30.95
C VAL A 77 1.65 -6.97 31.12
N GLU A 78 0.46 -7.45 30.79
CA GLU A 78 -0.79 -6.71 30.98
C GLU A 78 -1.12 -6.53 32.46
N LYS A 79 -0.91 -7.55 33.29
CA LYS A 79 -1.00 -7.44 34.76
C LYS A 79 0.00 -6.42 35.32
N ALA A 80 1.26 -6.48 34.91
CA ALA A 80 2.30 -5.54 35.35
C ALA A 80 1.96 -4.08 34.99
N LYS A 81 1.20 -3.84 33.91
CA LYS A 81 0.70 -2.49 33.57
C LYS A 81 -0.46 -2.04 34.45
N GLN A 82 -1.38 -2.94 34.79
CA GLN A 82 -2.50 -2.64 35.68
C GLN A 82 -2.03 -2.28 37.10
N SER A 83 -0.97 -2.92 37.61
CA SER A 83 -0.37 -2.58 38.92
C SER A 83 0.35 -1.22 38.97
N HIS A 84 0.58 -0.55 37.83
CA HIS A 84 1.26 0.75 37.77
C HIS A 84 0.31 1.97 37.68
N HIS A 85 -0.99 1.79 37.94
CA HIS A 85 -1.98 2.87 37.86
C HIS A 85 -2.73 3.20 39.17
N SER A 86 -2.13 2.83 40.32
CA SER A 86 -2.68 3.11 41.66
C SER A 86 -1.63 3.67 42.62
N GLY A 87 -1.34 4.97 42.54
CA GLY A 87 -0.54 5.66 43.57
C GLY A 87 0.05 7.01 43.15
N GLY A 88 -0.14 8.03 44.00
CA GLY A 88 0.60 9.30 43.96
C GLY A 88 -0.06 10.45 43.19
N SER A 89 -0.47 11.50 43.90
CA SER A 89 -0.94 12.77 43.35
C SER A 89 -0.02 13.90 43.79
N SER A 90 0.28 14.83 42.88
CA SER A 90 0.75 16.17 43.24
C SER A 90 0.26 17.21 42.21
N LYS A 91 -0.06 18.40 42.72
CA LYS A 91 -0.58 19.57 41.97
C LYS A 91 0.46 20.69 42.06
N PRO A 92 0.55 21.58 41.05
CA PRO A 92 -0.22 22.83 41.08
C PRO A 92 -0.84 23.15 39.67
N VAL A 93 -1.87 23.98 39.43
CA VAL A 93 -2.31 25.29 39.99
C VAL A 93 -1.36 26.43 39.57
N GLN A 94 -1.71 27.54 38.92
CA GLN A 94 -2.97 28.14 38.40
C GLN A 94 -2.62 28.79 37.02
N ASN A 95 -3.37 29.61 36.25
CA ASN A 95 -4.68 30.29 36.27
C ASN A 95 -5.09 30.59 34.79
N GLY A 96 -6.22 31.28 34.53
CA GLY A 96 -6.53 31.86 33.20
C GLY A 96 -8.01 31.82 32.75
N LYS A 97 -8.89 32.58 33.42
CA LYS A 97 -10.29 32.87 32.99
C LYS A 97 -10.32 34.04 31.96
N PRO A 98 -11.46 34.41 31.32
CA PRO A 98 -12.85 33.95 31.51
C PRO A 98 -13.62 33.56 30.21
N ALA A 99 -14.91 33.22 30.37
CA ALA A 99 -15.90 33.05 29.30
C ALA A 99 -17.17 33.87 29.60
N PRO A 100 -18.02 34.19 28.59
CA PRO A 100 -19.42 34.60 28.77
C PRO A 100 -20.36 33.41 28.43
N THR A 101 -20.97 32.74 29.42
CA THR A 101 -22.32 33.01 30.03
C THR A 101 -23.52 32.45 29.26
N ARG A 102 -24.25 31.55 29.96
CA ARG A 102 -25.52 30.90 29.59
C ARG A 102 -26.66 31.87 29.20
N LYS A 103 -27.64 31.34 28.47
CA LYS A 103 -29.06 31.38 28.89
C LYS A 103 -29.70 29.98 28.79
N ALA A 104 -30.61 29.68 29.72
CA ALA A 104 -31.71 28.71 29.56
C ALA A 104 -32.99 29.54 29.22
N SER A 105 -34.16 29.02 28.84
CA SER A 105 -34.83 27.71 29.02
C SER A 105 -35.69 27.43 27.74
N VAL A 106 -36.59 26.45 27.56
CA VAL A 106 -37.41 25.55 28.39
C VAL A 106 -37.53 24.15 27.74
N ALA A 107 -38.30 23.22 28.32
CA ALA A 107 -38.38 21.81 27.90
C ALA A 107 -39.64 21.44 27.09
N SER A 108 -39.55 20.34 26.32
CA SER A 108 -40.59 19.32 26.11
C SER A 108 -39.98 18.03 25.54
N ASP A 109 -40.63 16.89 25.78
CA ASP A 109 -40.20 15.52 25.45
C ASP A 109 -39.93 15.26 23.96
N SER A 110 -38.96 14.40 23.58
CA SER A 110 -39.07 12.94 23.77
C SER A 110 -37.72 12.18 23.75
N LYS A 111 -37.69 10.98 24.36
CA LYS A 111 -36.56 10.04 24.44
C LYS A 111 -36.92 8.72 23.74
N PRO A 112 -36.10 8.18 22.81
CA PRO A 112 -35.00 7.25 23.16
C PRO A 112 -33.63 7.78 22.71
N THR A 113 -32.61 7.87 23.58
CA THR A 113 -31.80 6.80 24.21
C THR A 113 -30.41 6.72 23.56
N THR A 114 -29.42 7.19 24.31
CA THR A 114 -27.99 7.15 24.04
C THR A 114 -27.45 5.76 23.70
N GLN A 115 -26.59 5.67 22.68
CA GLN A 115 -25.31 4.95 22.71
C GLN A 115 -24.42 5.52 21.59
N ALA A 116 -23.40 6.32 21.91
CA ALA A 116 -22.10 5.91 22.45
C ALA A 116 -21.20 5.28 21.37
N ALA A 117 -20.03 5.89 21.14
CA ALA A 117 -19.10 5.54 20.07
C ALA A 117 -18.40 4.19 20.30
N ASN A 118 -19.11 3.10 19.97
CA ASN A 118 -18.66 1.74 20.22
C ASN A 118 -17.74 1.22 19.10
N LYS A 119 -16.44 1.50 19.26
CA LYS A 119 -15.30 0.61 18.95
C LYS A 119 -15.42 -0.21 17.65
N ALA A 120 -14.82 0.31 16.58
CA ALA A 120 -14.76 -0.25 15.23
C ALA A 120 -14.77 -1.79 15.15
N THR A 121 -15.95 -2.34 14.93
CA THR A 121 -16.18 -3.70 14.45
C THR A 121 -16.65 -3.56 13.01
N THR A 122 -15.88 -4.09 12.06
CA THR A 122 -16.16 -3.96 10.63
C THR A 122 -17.54 -4.52 10.30
N ARG A 123 -18.47 -3.67 9.85
CA ARG A 123 -19.79 -4.14 9.44
C ARG A 123 -19.69 -4.91 8.13
N SER A 124 -20.57 -5.90 7.99
CA SER A 124 -20.63 -6.83 6.88
C SER A 124 -22.07 -7.28 6.65
N TYR A 125 -22.37 -7.83 5.47
CA TYR A 125 -23.73 -8.33 5.18
C TYR A 125 -24.16 -9.43 6.17
N LYS A 126 -23.20 -10.17 6.73
CA LYS A 126 -23.41 -11.23 7.74
C LYS A 126 -23.75 -10.67 9.13
N THR A 127 -23.20 -9.51 9.50
CA THR A 127 -23.50 -8.86 10.78
C THR A 127 -24.77 -8.01 10.73
N ASP A 128 -25.08 -7.42 9.57
CA ASP A 128 -26.31 -6.64 9.34
C ASP A 128 -27.52 -7.53 8.97
N GLY A 129 -27.35 -8.86 8.93
CA GLY A 129 -28.45 -9.83 8.76
C GLY A 129 -29.10 -9.88 7.37
N LEU A 130 -28.48 -9.28 6.35
CA LEU A 130 -29.10 -9.10 5.03
C LEU A 130 -29.09 -10.40 4.21
N ALA A 131 -30.28 -10.87 3.84
CA ALA A 131 -30.46 -12.05 3.01
C ALA A 131 -30.16 -11.76 1.53
N ILE A 132 -28.88 -11.85 1.14
CA ILE A 132 -28.44 -11.68 -0.25
C ILE A 132 -28.78 -12.95 -1.06
N LYS A 133 -30.07 -13.07 -1.42
CA LYS A 133 -30.63 -14.08 -2.34
C LYS A 133 -31.57 -13.39 -3.34
N LEU A 134 -31.07 -12.32 -3.96
CA LEU A 134 -31.83 -11.42 -4.84
C LEU A 134 -31.75 -11.83 -6.31
N PHE A 135 -30.72 -12.59 -6.68
CA PHE A 135 -30.52 -13.12 -8.03
C PHE A 135 -30.63 -14.65 -8.00
N GLY A 136 -31.11 -15.25 -9.09
CA GLY A 136 -31.19 -16.72 -9.24
C GLY A 136 -29.85 -17.43 -9.47
N GLU A 137 -28.72 -16.74 -9.30
CA GLU A 137 -27.37 -17.24 -9.57
C GLU A 137 -26.44 -16.90 -8.39
N GLU A 138 -25.64 -17.87 -7.94
CA GLU A 138 -24.91 -17.80 -6.68
C GLU A 138 -23.66 -16.90 -6.75
N THR A 139 -22.99 -16.82 -7.90
CA THR A 139 -21.87 -15.89 -8.13
C THR A 139 -22.33 -14.46 -7.93
N ARG A 140 -23.46 -14.04 -8.53
CA ARG A 140 -24.03 -12.69 -8.41
C ARG A 140 -24.37 -12.34 -6.97
N ASN A 141 -25.01 -13.26 -6.23
CA ASN A 141 -25.26 -13.06 -4.79
C ASN A 141 -23.95 -12.92 -3.98
N THR A 142 -22.94 -13.75 -4.28
CA THR A 142 -21.62 -13.67 -3.64
C THR A 142 -20.90 -12.35 -3.96
N CYS A 143 -20.98 -11.89 -5.21
CA CYS A 143 -20.43 -10.63 -5.67
C CYS A 143 -21.13 -9.42 -5.04
N LEU A 144 -22.45 -9.46 -4.90
CA LEU A 144 -23.22 -8.44 -4.17
C LEU A 144 -22.86 -8.41 -2.68
N GLY A 145 -22.59 -9.56 -2.05
CA GLY A 145 -22.07 -9.63 -0.68
C GLY A 145 -20.70 -8.99 -0.50
N LEU A 146 -19.76 -9.27 -1.41
CA LEU A 146 -18.46 -8.58 -1.44
C LEU A 146 -18.64 -7.06 -1.61
N MET A 147 -19.53 -6.62 -2.51
CA MET A 147 -19.75 -5.20 -2.77
C MET A 147 -20.48 -4.46 -1.64
N TYR A 148 -21.29 -5.17 -0.85
CA TYR A 148 -21.80 -4.65 0.41
C TYR A 148 -20.67 -4.49 1.43
N ASP A 149 -19.81 -5.51 1.60
CA ASP A 149 -18.72 -5.50 2.58
C ASP A 149 -17.64 -4.43 2.30
N SER A 150 -17.37 -4.07 1.03
CA SER A 150 -16.41 -2.99 0.70
C SER A 150 -16.95 -1.59 1.07
N LEU A 151 -18.25 -1.38 0.90
CA LEU A 151 -18.94 -0.13 1.26
C LEU A 151 -19.21 -0.05 2.77
N ALA A 152 -19.62 -1.14 3.42
CA ALA A 152 -19.91 -1.17 4.85
C ALA A 152 -18.67 -1.10 5.77
N PHE A 153 -17.48 -1.38 5.23
CA PHE A 153 -16.22 -1.50 5.97
C PHE A 153 -15.90 -0.35 6.93
N ASP A 154 -16.22 0.89 6.53
CA ASP A 154 -15.89 2.13 7.25
C ASP A 154 -17.06 3.13 7.24
N SER A 155 -18.30 2.66 7.04
CA SER A 155 -19.45 3.53 6.79
C SER A 155 -20.60 3.34 7.78
N ASN A 156 -20.94 4.45 8.46
CA ASN A 156 -22.07 4.59 9.38
C ASN A 156 -23.42 4.81 8.66
N ALA A 157 -23.44 4.73 7.33
CA ALA A 157 -24.66 4.87 6.52
C ALA A 157 -25.68 3.74 6.77
N PRO A 158 -26.98 3.97 6.59
CA PRO A 158 -28.01 2.95 6.77
C PRO A 158 -27.82 1.78 5.78
N SER A 159 -28.00 0.56 6.28
CA SER A 159 -27.75 -0.69 5.53
C SER A 159 -28.59 -0.82 4.26
N ASP A 160 -29.83 -0.33 4.26
CA ASP A 160 -30.70 -0.27 3.08
C ASP A 160 -30.11 0.59 1.94
N LEU A 161 -29.52 1.75 2.26
CA LEU A 161 -28.86 2.60 1.26
C LEU A 161 -27.61 1.91 0.70
N ILE A 162 -26.78 1.31 1.56
CA ILE A 162 -25.59 0.56 1.15
C ILE A 162 -26.00 -0.61 0.23
N LEU A 163 -27.06 -1.36 0.56
CA LEU A 163 -27.57 -2.45 -0.26
C LEU A 163 -28.08 -1.95 -1.62
N LYS A 164 -28.83 -0.84 -1.66
CA LYS A 164 -29.31 -0.22 -2.91
C LYS A 164 -28.17 0.26 -3.80
N ARG A 165 -27.13 0.87 -3.24
CA ARG A 165 -25.91 1.27 -3.98
C ARG A 165 -25.13 0.06 -4.49
N ALA A 166 -24.92 -0.97 -3.65
CA ALA A 166 -24.26 -2.21 -4.05
C ALA A 166 -25.00 -2.94 -5.18
N GLN A 167 -26.35 -2.98 -5.15
CA GLN A 167 -27.16 -3.53 -6.25
C GLN A 167 -27.03 -2.73 -7.54
N ALA A 168 -26.91 -1.40 -7.48
CA ALA A 168 -26.74 -0.56 -8.67
C ALA A 168 -25.36 -0.80 -9.32
N VAL A 169 -24.30 -0.91 -8.51
CA VAL A 169 -22.94 -1.23 -8.99
C VAL A 169 -22.88 -2.65 -9.58
N GLU A 170 -23.48 -3.64 -8.90
CA GLU A 170 -23.58 -5.03 -9.38
C GLU A 170 -24.24 -5.11 -10.76
N LYS A 171 -25.40 -4.44 -10.92
CA LYS A 171 -26.11 -4.36 -12.22
C LYS A 171 -25.27 -3.63 -13.28
N GLY A 172 -24.61 -2.53 -12.94
CA GLY A 172 -23.74 -1.80 -13.87
C GLY A 172 -22.59 -2.65 -14.40
N VAL A 173 -21.94 -3.43 -13.54
CA VAL A 173 -20.86 -4.36 -13.94
C VAL A 173 -21.42 -5.54 -14.73
N TYR A 174 -22.56 -6.11 -14.33
CA TYR A 174 -23.19 -7.22 -15.05
C TYR A 174 -23.67 -6.83 -16.45
N ASN A 175 -24.18 -5.60 -16.63
CA ASN A 175 -24.58 -5.07 -17.93
C ASN A 175 -23.39 -4.91 -18.90
N LEU A 176 -22.16 -4.71 -18.38
CA LEU A 176 -20.93 -4.61 -19.18
C LEU A 176 -20.33 -5.99 -19.51
N SER A 177 -20.41 -6.97 -18.62
CA SER A 177 -19.88 -8.32 -18.86
C SER A 177 -20.86 -9.25 -19.59
N GLY A 178 -22.17 -8.98 -19.52
CA GLY A 178 -23.26 -9.81 -20.05
C GLY A 178 -23.44 -11.18 -19.37
N THR A 179 -22.37 -11.72 -18.79
CA THR A 179 -22.28 -13.05 -18.18
C THR A 179 -21.56 -12.98 -16.82
N ALA A 180 -21.73 -14.03 -16.00
CA ALA A 180 -21.09 -14.18 -14.69
C ALA A 180 -19.71 -14.87 -14.76
N ASP A 181 -18.91 -14.57 -15.79
CA ASP A 181 -17.60 -15.19 -16.02
C ASP A 181 -16.47 -14.62 -15.11
N ASN A 182 -15.24 -15.09 -15.31
CA ASN A 182 -14.04 -14.69 -14.60
C ASN A 182 -13.73 -13.19 -14.72
N ASP A 183 -14.03 -12.55 -15.85
CA ASP A 183 -13.88 -11.09 -16.01
C ASP A 183 -14.84 -10.31 -15.11
N TYR A 184 -16.11 -10.75 -15.04
CA TYR A 184 -17.09 -10.20 -14.10
C TYR A 184 -16.60 -10.34 -12.64
N LYS A 185 -16.15 -11.55 -12.27
CA LYS A 185 -15.58 -11.82 -10.93
C LYS A 185 -14.28 -11.02 -10.70
N GLY A 186 -13.50 -10.76 -11.75
CA GLY A 186 -12.29 -9.94 -11.73
C GLY A 186 -12.58 -8.47 -11.45
N LYS A 187 -13.53 -7.87 -12.19
CA LYS A 187 -13.98 -6.48 -11.98
C LYS A 187 -14.59 -6.28 -10.58
N ILE A 188 -15.42 -7.21 -10.10
CA ILE A 188 -15.97 -7.15 -8.74
C ILE A 188 -14.84 -7.21 -7.69
N ARG A 189 -13.81 -8.04 -7.88
CA ARG A 189 -12.64 -8.08 -6.98
C ARG A 189 -11.80 -6.79 -7.03
N SER A 190 -11.58 -6.19 -8.20
CA SER A 190 -10.81 -4.94 -8.28
C SER A 190 -11.59 -3.77 -7.66
N LEU A 191 -12.91 -3.68 -7.90
CA LEU A 191 -13.79 -2.74 -7.21
C LEU A 191 -13.76 -2.94 -5.69
N PHE A 192 -13.83 -4.18 -5.20
CA PHE A 192 -13.72 -4.50 -3.78
C PHE A 192 -12.41 -4.00 -3.15
N VAL A 193 -11.26 -4.22 -3.82
CA VAL A 193 -9.95 -3.78 -3.31
C VAL A 193 -9.84 -2.26 -3.29
N ASN A 194 -10.22 -1.57 -4.36
CA ASN A 194 -10.13 -0.10 -4.44
C ASN A 194 -11.10 0.58 -3.45
N LEU A 195 -12.37 0.15 -3.40
CA LEU A 195 -13.34 0.69 -2.45
C LEU A 195 -12.93 0.42 -1.00
N ARG A 196 -12.31 -0.74 -0.70
CA ARG A 196 -11.85 -1.09 0.66
C ARG A 196 -10.41 -0.63 0.96
N ASP A 197 -9.88 0.30 0.17
CA ASP A 197 -8.67 1.03 0.55
C ASP A 197 -8.94 1.96 1.76
N LYS A 198 -7.84 2.29 2.46
CA LYS A 198 -7.77 3.27 3.55
C LYS A 198 -7.13 4.59 3.10
N GLY A 199 -6.39 4.61 1.99
CA GLY A 199 -5.84 5.82 1.38
C GLY A 199 -6.87 6.65 0.60
N ASN A 200 -8.04 6.09 0.29
CA ASN A 200 -9.11 6.78 -0.45
C ASN A 200 -10.52 6.54 0.17
N PRO A 201 -10.82 7.09 1.37
CA PRO A 201 -12.16 6.99 1.96
C PRO A 201 -13.21 7.79 1.18
N SER A 202 -12.83 8.90 0.55
CA SER A 202 -13.71 9.79 -0.20
C SER A 202 -14.35 9.12 -1.42
N LEU A 203 -13.68 8.16 -2.08
CA LEU A 203 -14.30 7.36 -3.14
C LEU A 203 -15.47 6.49 -2.61
N ARG A 204 -15.31 5.89 -1.42
CA ARG A 204 -16.40 5.12 -0.77
C ARG A 204 -17.56 6.03 -0.39
N GLU A 205 -17.28 7.20 0.17
CA GLU A 205 -18.31 8.18 0.52
C GLU A 205 -19.07 8.70 -0.73
N GLY A 206 -18.35 9.05 -1.79
CA GLY A 206 -18.92 9.50 -3.08
C GLY A 206 -19.79 8.47 -3.80
N VAL A 207 -19.54 7.17 -3.59
CA VAL A 207 -20.41 6.07 -4.08
C VAL A 207 -21.66 5.89 -3.22
N ILE A 208 -21.59 6.23 -1.92
CA ILE A 208 -22.73 6.13 -1.00
C ILE A 208 -23.67 7.34 -1.18
N SER A 209 -23.14 8.56 -1.21
CA SER A 209 -23.89 9.78 -1.56
C SER A 209 -24.54 9.64 -2.93
N GLY A 210 -23.77 9.22 -3.94
CA GLY A 210 -24.18 9.10 -5.34
C GLY A 210 -23.46 10.05 -6.29
N ASP A 211 -22.48 10.82 -5.81
CA ASP A 211 -21.63 11.70 -6.64
C ASP A 211 -20.84 10.91 -7.71
N VAL A 212 -20.54 9.64 -7.42
CA VAL A 212 -20.00 8.69 -8.40
C VAL A 212 -21.12 7.74 -8.87
N PRO A 213 -21.67 7.91 -10.09
CA PRO A 213 -22.73 7.04 -10.59
C PRO A 213 -22.21 5.63 -10.89
N ALA A 214 -23.05 4.63 -10.63
CA ALA A 214 -22.69 3.21 -10.67
C ALA A 214 -22.13 2.74 -12.03
N GLU A 215 -22.63 3.27 -13.14
CA GLU A 215 -22.18 2.97 -14.50
C GLU A 215 -20.75 3.49 -14.77
N LYS A 216 -20.43 4.68 -14.23
CA LYS A 216 -19.07 5.25 -14.27
C LYS A 216 -18.12 4.43 -13.41
N LEU A 217 -18.53 4.02 -12.21
CA LEU A 217 -17.73 3.14 -11.36
C LEU A 217 -17.47 1.77 -12.02
N ALA A 218 -18.46 1.21 -12.72
CA ALA A 218 -18.34 -0.05 -13.43
C ALA A 218 -17.38 0.03 -14.65
N THR A 219 -17.29 1.19 -15.30
CA THR A 219 -16.40 1.43 -16.45
C THR A 219 -14.97 1.84 -16.03
N MET A 220 -14.79 2.64 -14.97
CA MET A 220 -13.49 3.16 -14.51
C MET A 220 -12.40 2.09 -14.31
N THR A 221 -11.15 2.44 -14.61
CA THR A 221 -9.99 1.56 -14.42
C THR A 221 -9.53 1.53 -12.95
N SER A 222 -8.67 0.57 -12.58
CA SER A 222 -8.07 0.56 -11.24
C SER A 222 -7.08 1.71 -11.01
N GLU A 223 -6.52 2.29 -12.07
CA GLU A 223 -5.66 3.48 -11.98
C GLU A 223 -6.49 4.75 -11.78
N ASP A 224 -7.72 4.78 -12.30
CA ASP A 224 -8.65 5.90 -12.11
C ASP A 224 -9.32 5.96 -10.74
N MET A 225 -9.37 4.84 -10.02
CA MET A 225 -9.94 4.72 -8.67
C MET A 225 -8.92 4.86 -7.54
N ALA A 226 -7.62 4.93 -7.85
CA ALA A 226 -6.56 5.17 -6.87
C ALA A 226 -6.73 6.54 -6.19
N SER A 227 -6.09 6.73 -5.02
CA SER A 227 -6.03 8.06 -4.39
C SER A 227 -5.31 9.06 -5.32
N GLU A 228 -5.64 10.35 -5.20
CA GLU A 228 -5.09 11.38 -6.09
C GLU A 228 -3.56 11.46 -6.00
N GLU A 229 -2.99 11.36 -4.79
CA GLU A 229 -1.54 11.25 -4.56
C GLU A 229 -0.93 10.05 -5.31
N ARG A 230 -1.59 8.89 -5.25
CA ARG A 230 -1.12 7.66 -5.90
C ARG A 230 -1.20 7.78 -7.42
N LYS A 231 -2.29 8.33 -7.95
CA LYS A 231 -2.49 8.57 -9.38
C LYS A 231 -1.46 9.57 -9.94
N ALA A 232 -1.16 10.63 -9.19
CA ALA A 232 -0.11 11.59 -9.53
C ALA A 232 1.30 10.96 -9.51
N ALA A 233 1.59 10.13 -8.49
CA ALA A 233 2.86 9.42 -8.39
C ALA A 233 3.05 8.41 -9.54
N ASP A 234 2.04 7.59 -9.84
CA ASP A 234 2.11 6.59 -10.91
C ASP A 234 2.13 7.24 -12.30
N SER A 235 1.45 8.38 -12.49
CA SER A 235 1.62 9.17 -13.72
C SER A 235 3.06 9.69 -13.86
N LYS A 236 3.61 10.30 -12.81
CA LYS A 236 4.99 10.80 -12.83
C LYS A 236 6.01 9.70 -13.10
N ILE A 237 5.78 8.48 -12.59
CA ILE A 237 6.60 7.30 -12.92
C ILE A 237 6.43 6.91 -14.40
N ARG A 238 5.20 6.91 -14.94
CA ARG A 238 4.93 6.65 -16.36
C ARG A 238 5.64 7.67 -17.26
N ASP A 239 5.58 8.95 -16.91
CA ASP A 239 6.20 10.06 -17.64
C ASP A 239 7.73 10.01 -17.57
N GLN A 240 8.29 9.65 -16.40
CA GLN A 240 9.73 9.43 -16.24
C GLN A 240 10.23 8.20 -17.02
N ASN A 241 9.47 7.10 -17.02
CA ASN A 241 9.81 5.91 -17.80
C ASN A 241 9.75 6.20 -19.31
N LEU A 242 8.74 6.95 -19.76
CA LEU A 242 8.64 7.41 -21.15
C LEU A 242 9.85 8.29 -21.51
N PHE A 243 10.17 9.30 -20.70
CA PHE A 243 11.33 10.17 -20.91
C PHE A 243 12.67 9.39 -20.95
N GLN A 244 12.85 8.39 -20.08
CA GLN A 244 14.05 7.54 -20.07
C GLN A 244 14.10 6.56 -21.26
N SER A 245 12.95 6.16 -21.80
CA SER A 245 12.86 5.31 -23.00
C SER A 245 13.12 6.05 -24.31
N LEU A 246 12.96 7.38 -24.31
CA LEU A 246 13.37 8.25 -25.40
C LEU A 246 14.89 8.42 -25.34
N SER A 247 15.61 7.56 -26.07
CA SER A 247 17.06 7.56 -26.15
C SER A 247 17.62 8.98 -26.35
N ALA A 248 18.44 9.43 -25.41
CA ALA A 248 19.28 10.60 -25.63
C ALA A 248 20.20 10.31 -26.82
N GLU A 249 20.05 11.05 -27.92
CA GLU A 249 20.96 10.96 -29.06
C GLU A 249 22.38 11.26 -28.60
N GLU A 250 23.36 10.46 -29.04
CA GLU A 250 24.75 10.60 -28.60
C GLU A 250 25.23 12.05 -28.79
N GLN A 251 25.62 12.70 -27.69
CA GLN A 251 26.04 14.09 -27.69
C GLN A 251 27.46 14.23 -28.24
N GLN A 252 27.58 14.03 -29.56
CA GLN A 252 28.77 14.28 -30.35
C GLN A 252 29.14 15.76 -30.28
N ALA A 253 30.44 16.06 -30.19
CA ALA A 253 30.93 17.43 -30.05
C ALA A 253 30.56 18.29 -31.27
N GLU A 254 29.71 19.29 -31.06
CA GLU A 254 29.37 20.28 -32.10
C GLU A 254 30.48 21.34 -32.17
N THR A 255 30.98 21.61 -33.36
CA THR A 255 32.03 22.60 -33.63
C THR A 255 31.65 23.50 -34.80
N GLU A 256 32.06 24.76 -34.71
CA GLU A 256 31.85 25.77 -35.76
C GLU A 256 33.06 25.94 -36.69
N ALA A 257 34.00 24.99 -36.69
CA ALA A 257 35.22 25.04 -37.51
C ALA A 257 34.92 24.92 -39.02
N PHE A 258 33.94 24.10 -39.38
CA PHE A 258 33.55 23.81 -40.75
C PHE A 258 32.29 24.59 -41.16
N GLN A 259 32.03 24.70 -42.47
CA GLN A 259 30.81 25.34 -43.00
C GLN A 259 30.17 24.43 -44.05
N CYS A 260 28.88 24.14 -43.89
CA CYS A 260 28.16 23.29 -44.84
C CYS A 260 28.04 23.96 -46.21
N GLY A 261 28.61 23.36 -47.26
CA GLY A 261 28.49 23.88 -48.62
C GLY A 261 27.04 24.01 -49.13
N ARG A 262 26.09 23.26 -48.56
CA ARG A 262 24.69 23.23 -49.01
C ARG A 262 23.76 24.22 -48.29
N CYS A 263 23.86 24.36 -46.97
CA CYS A 263 23.02 25.29 -46.20
C CYS A 263 23.77 26.52 -45.66
N LYS A 264 25.09 26.60 -45.85
CA LYS A 264 26.00 27.66 -45.35
C LYS A 264 26.05 27.84 -43.82
N GLN A 265 25.34 27.00 -43.05
CA GLN A 265 25.43 26.96 -41.59
C GLN A 265 26.74 26.30 -41.14
N ARG A 266 27.22 26.68 -39.95
CA ARG A 266 28.48 26.17 -39.35
C ARG A 266 28.27 25.08 -38.28
N LYS A 267 27.03 24.63 -38.05
CA LYS A 267 26.71 23.58 -37.06
C LYS A 267 27.13 22.20 -37.56
N CYS A 268 28.28 21.73 -37.10
CA CYS A 268 28.91 20.50 -37.56
C CYS A 268 29.25 19.61 -36.36
N ARG A 269 29.01 18.31 -36.46
CA ARG A 269 29.60 17.30 -35.57
C ARG A 269 30.81 16.69 -36.29
N TYR A 270 31.83 16.27 -35.56
CA TYR A 270 33.01 15.64 -36.16
C TYR A 270 33.44 14.39 -35.37
N ARG A 271 33.97 13.41 -36.09
CA ARG A 271 34.65 12.24 -35.53
C ARG A 271 35.91 11.93 -36.34
N GLN A 272 36.97 11.51 -35.68
CA GLN A 272 38.21 11.10 -36.34
C GLN A 272 38.29 9.58 -36.34
N ALA A 273 38.77 8.99 -37.44
CA ALA A 273 39.00 7.56 -37.55
C ALA A 273 40.19 7.27 -38.46
N GLN A 274 41.00 6.26 -38.08
CA GLN A 274 42.07 5.77 -38.94
C GLN A 274 41.49 4.88 -40.04
N THR A 275 41.43 5.41 -41.26
CA THR A 275 40.91 4.68 -42.44
C THR A 275 41.97 4.37 -43.49
N ARG A 276 43.26 4.51 -43.12
CA ARG A 276 44.45 4.29 -43.96
C ARG A 276 45.62 3.72 -43.13
N SER A 277 46.76 3.47 -43.75
CA SER A 277 48.00 3.00 -43.10
C SER A 277 48.44 3.93 -41.96
N ALA A 278 49.27 3.41 -41.04
CA ALA A 278 49.71 4.14 -39.85
C ALA A 278 50.56 5.39 -40.16
N ASP A 279 51.13 5.47 -41.36
CA ASP A 279 51.95 6.59 -41.85
C ASP A 279 51.09 7.79 -42.33
N GLU A 280 49.77 7.62 -42.50
CA GLU A 280 48.84 8.70 -42.84
C GLU A 280 48.05 9.18 -41.60
N PRO A 281 47.74 10.49 -41.48
CA PRO A 281 47.01 11.03 -40.33
C PRO A 281 45.53 10.59 -40.31
N MET A 282 44.92 10.62 -39.11
CA MET A 282 43.52 10.24 -38.91
C MET A 282 42.56 11.06 -39.79
N THR A 283 41.73 10.38 -40.56
CA THR A 283 40.72 11.01 -41.42
C THR A 283 39.60 11.58 -40.56
N THR A 284 39.28 12.87 -40.77
CA THR A 284 38.21 13.56 -40.05
C THR A 284 36.90 13.51 -40.83
N PHE A 285 35.89 12.86 -40.27
CA PHE A 285 34.54 12.78 -40.82
C PHE A 285 33.67 13.86 -40.18
N VAL A 286 33.09 14.73 -41.01
CA VAL A 286 32.23 15.85 -40.56
C VAL A 286 30.77 15.56 -40.96
N THR A 287 29.86 15.62 -40.00
CA THR A 287 28.41 15.47 -40.18
C THR A 287 27.72 16.81 -39.92
N TYR A 288 27.12 17.38 -40.96
CA TYR A 288 26.43 18.67 -40.87
C TYR A 288 25.05 18.52 -40.23
N VAL A 289 24.78 19.25 -39.15
CA VAL A 289 23.52 19.21 -38.41
C VAL A 289 22.49 20.05 -39.17
N HIS A 290 21.87 19.43 -40.18
CA HIS A 290 20.81 20.06 -40.96
C HIS A 290 19.53 20.17 -40.13
N LEU A 291 19.20 21.41 -39.70
CA LEU A 291 17.83 21.76 -39.34
C LEU A 291 16.94 21.63 -40.57
N VAL A 292 16.24 20.50 -40.69
CA VAL A 292 15.26 20.26 -41.76
C VAL A 292 14.02 21.10 -41.47
N THR A 293 14.00 22.33 -41.98
CA THR A 293 12.74 23.03 -42.22
C THR A 293 11.90 22.17 -43.17
N PRO A 294 10.57 22.01 -42.95
CA PRO A 294 9.79 20.90 -43.50
C PRO A 294 9.40 21.07 -44.98
N PHE A 295 10.34 21.49 -45.85
CA PHE A 295 10.13 21.72 -47.28
C PHE A 295 11.36 21.36 -48.14
N THR A 296 11.85 20.11 -48.06
CA THR A 296 12.24 19.32 -49.25
C THR A 296 12.63 17.88 -48.91
N LYS A 297 12.45 16.97 -49.87
CA LYS A 297 12.71 15.51 -49.81
C LYS A 297 13.93 15.11 -48.98
N LEU A 298 13.74 14.16 -48.06
CA LEU A 298 14.84 13.36 -47.52
C LEU A 298 15.60 12.69 -48.67
N ARG A 299 16.92 12.89 -48.71
CA ARG A 299 17.90 11.95 -49.24
C ARG A 299 18.93 11.70 -48.15
N ARG A 300 19.47 10.48 -48.09
CA ARG A 300 20.47 10.08 -47.09
C ARG A 300 21.72 10.94 -47.21
N THR A 301 22.37 11.12 -46.06
CA THR A 301 23.66 11.78 -45.83
C THR A 301 24.71 11.52 -46.91
N ASP A 302 25.14 12.57 -47.61
CA ASP A 302 26.38 12.57 -48.37
C ASP A 302 27.56 12.71 -47.40
N LEU A 303 28.38 11.67 -47.26
CA LEU A 303 29.60 11.68 -46.45
C LEU A 303 30.77 12.18 -47.31
N SER A 304 31.01 13.49 -47.31
CA SER A 304 32.17 14.09 -47.98
C SER A 304 33.43 13.98 -47.10
N PRO A 305 34.47 13.21 -47.49
CA PRO A 305 35.77 13.32 -46.84
C PRO A 305 36.40 14.68 -47.19
N PHE A 306 36.96 15.35 -46.18
CA PHE A 306 37.93 16.42 -46.39
C PHE A 306 39.33 15.81 -46.25
N ASN A 307 40.17 16.06 -47.27
CA ASN A 307 41.63 15.97 -47.18
C ASN A 307 42.18 17.33 -46.77
#